data_AF-A0A9D8LI68-F1
#
_entry.id   AF-A0A9D8LI68-F1
#
_cell.length_a   1.000
_cell.length_b   1.000
_cell.length_c   1.000
_cell.angle_alpha   90.00
_cell.angle_beta   90.00
_cell.angle_gamma   90.00
#
_symmetry.space_group_name_H-M   'P 1'
#
loop_
_entity.id
_entity.type
_entity.pdbx_description
1 polymer ?
#
loop_
_entity_poly.entity_id
_entity_poly.type
_entity_poly.pdbx_seq_one_letter_code
_entity_poly.pdbx_strand_id
1 'polypeptide(L)'
;MTMIRQYTRHKQQGAGSLENRDILAARTMFDVAQIVGNTLREVLQLNRSFVEPYGDPNGSFLVAGQIAGEPPRLFQVYSAGNFVEALGRTNFLQLGETKYGKPILDRALSPGSGLDEAAKLALLSFDATIRSNLSVAPPIDLLHYETGSFSTRTLAKYDGNHPYWTDLRQRYSDGLTALVAGLPDPQFPG
;
A
#
# COMPACT_ATOMS: atom_id res chain seq x y z
N MET A 1 19.02 -11.27 10.55
CA MET A 1 19.73 -11.44 9.27
C MET A 1 18.74 -11.95 8.23
N THR A 2 17.83 -11.06 7.79
CA THR A 2 16.74 -11.41 6.87
C THR A 2 17.27 -11.29 5.45
N MET A 3 17.42 -12.42 4.78
CA MET A 3 17.96 -12.54 3.43
C MET A 3 17.13 -11.73 2.44
N ILE A 4 17.64 -10.56 2.07
CA ILE A 4 17.30 -9.88 0.81
C ILE A 4 17.89 -10.75 -0.30
N ARG A 5 17.11 -11.73 -0.76
CA ARG A 5 17.50 -12.57 -1.89
C ARG A 5 17.33 -11.72 -3.14
N GLN A 6 18.42 -11.08 -3.58
CA GLN A 6 18.52 -10.52 -4.92
C GLN A 6 18.30 -11.66 -5.94
N TYR A 7 17.09 -11.74 -6.50
CA TYR A 7 16.74 -12.74 -7.50
C TYR A 7 17.12 -12.23 -8.90
N THR A 8 18.37 -12.48 -9.27
CA THR A 8 18.94 -12.20 -10.60
C THR A 8 18.56 -13.25 -11.67
N ARG A 9 17.69 -14.24 -11.38
CA ARG A 9 17.57 -15.45 -12.23
C ARG A 9 16.42 -15.53 -13.26
N HIS A 10 15.57 -14.52 -13.42
CA HIS A 10 14.57 -14.51 -14.51
C HIS A 10 14.88 -13.55 -15.67
N LYS A 11 16.06 -12.92 -15.70
CA LYS A 11 16.30 -11.72 -16.51
C LYS A 11 16.83 -11.91 -17.94
N GLN A 12 16.69 -13.08 -18.58
CA GLN A 12 17.28 -13.29 -19.92
C GLN A 12 16.32 -13.66 -21.06
N GLN A 13 15.00 -13.67 -20.87
CA GLN A 13 14.08 -13.94 -21.99
C GLN A 13 13.00 -12.87 -22.24
N GLY A 14 13.07 -11.73 -21.57
CA GLY A 14 12.08 -10.66 -21.70
C GLY A 14 12.65 -9.25 -21.88
N ALA A 15 13.94 -9.09 -22.23
CA ALA A 15 14.49 -7.77 -22.54
C ALA A 15 14.05 -7.33 -23.95
N GLY A 16 12.74 -7.09 -24.10
CA GLY A 16 12.28 -6.15 -25.11
C GLY A 16 12.97 -4.81 -24.86
N SER A 17 13.37 -4.14 -25.93
CA SER A 17 14.09 -2.88 -25.92
C SER A 17 13.60 -1.93 -24.83
N LEU A 18 14.55 -1.37 -24.07
CA LEU A 18 14.36 -0.31 -23.06
C LEU A 18 13.70 0.98 -23.60
N GLU A 19 13.27 0.98 -24.86
CA GLU A 19 12.65 2.11 -25.55
C GLU A 19 11.14 2.23 -25.30
N ASN A 20 10.46 1.15 -24.89
CA ASN A 20 9.02 1.24 -24.71
C ASN A 20 8.65 1.66 -23.27
N ARG A 21 8.40 2.97 -23.13
CA ARG A 21 7.93 3.62 -21.88
C ARG A 21 6.42 3.51 -21.67
N ASP A 22 5.71 2.89 -22.62
CA ASP A 22 4.26 2.80 -22.56
C ASP A 22 3.83 1.65 -21.65
N ILE A 23 3.17 2.01 -20.54
CA ILE A 23 2.57 1.04 -19.61
C ILE A 23 1.54 0.15 -20.30
N LEU A 24 0.88 0.62 -21.36
CA LEU A 24 -0.11 -0.14 -22.11
C LEU A 24 0.53 -1.23 -22.98
N ALA A 25 1.83 -1.11 -23.28
CA ALA A 25 2.60 -2.10 -24.02
C ALA A 25 3.35 -3.09 -23.11
N ALA A 26 3.27 -2.90 -21.79
CA ALA A 26 3.90 -3.79 -20.82
C ALA A 26 3.31 -5.21 -20.91
N ARG A 27 4.18 -6.23 -20.85
CA ARG A 27 3.76 -7.64 -20.96
C ARG A 27 3.61 -8.30 -19.61
N THR A 28 4.27 -7.76 -18.59
CA THR A 28 4.22 -8.26 -17.21
C THR A 28 4.12 -7.12 -16.22
N MET A 29 3.61 -7.39 -15.02
CA MET A 29 3.59 -6.36 -13.97
C MET A 29 5.00 -5.97 -13.50
N PHE A 30 6.00 -6.81 -13.75
CA PHE A 30 7.41 -6.46 -13.55
C PHE A 30 7.87 -5.39 -14.54
N ASP A 31 7.48 -5.51 -15.82
CA ASP A 31 7.76 -4.47 -16.83
C ASP A 31 7.12 -3.14 -16.42
N VAL A 32 5.87 -3.18 -15.92
CA VAL A 32 5.19 -2.00 -15.37
C VAL A 32 6.01 -1.35 -14.25
N ALA A 33 6.48 -2.12 -13.27
CA ALA A 33 7.29 -1.59 -12.18
C ALA A 33 8.63 -1.00 -12.67
N GLN A 34 9.26 -1.61 -13.69
CA GLN A 34 10.46 -1.07 -14.34
C GLN A 34 10.19 0.25 -15.05
N ILE A 35 9.09 0.34 -15.80
CA ILE A 35 8.68 1.57 -16.50
C ILE A 35 8.48 2.69 -15.48
N VAL A 36 7.69 2.46 -14.42
CA VAL A 36 7.45 3.45 -13.36
C VAL A 36 8.76 3.89 -12.69
N GLY A 37 9.64 2.95 -12.36
CA GLY A 37 10.93 3.27 -11.73
C GLY A 37 11.90 4.04 -12.65
N ASN A 38 11.89 3.76 -13.95
CA ASN A 38 12.67 4.52 -14.95
C ASN A 38 12.12 5.94 -15.09
N THR A 39 10.80 6.08 -15.24
CA THR A 39 10.13 7.38 -15.35
C THR A 39 10.39 8.24 -14.11
N LEU A 40 10.31 7.66 -12.90
CA LEU A 40 10.63 8.37 -11.67
C LEU A 40 12.08 8.90 -11.66
N ARG A 41 13.05 8.07 -12.08
CA ARG A 41 14.45 8.51 -12.17
C ARG A 41 14.63 9.70 -13.09
N GLU A 42 13.97 9.69 -14.24
CA GLU A 42 14.03 10.80 -15.20
C GLU A 42 13.39 12.07 -14.65
N VAL A 43 12.20 11.96 -14.05
CA VAL A 43 11.51 13.10 -13.42
C VAL A 43 12.38 13.72 -12.32
N LEU A 44 13.02 12.90 -11.49
CA LEU A 44 13.94 13.38 -10.46
C LEU A 44 15.18 14.04 -11.08
N GLN A 45 15.77 13.45 -12.11
CA GLN A 45 16.93 14.04 -12.78
C GLN A 45 16.61 15.43 -13.36
N LEU A 46 15.41 15.63 -13.89
CA LEU A 46 14.98 16.88 -14.50
C LEU A 46 14.60 17.95 -13.46
N ASN A 47 13.92 17.56 -12.38
CA ASN A 47 13.25 18.52 -11.50
C ASN A 47 13.94 18.73 -10.15
N ARG A 48 14.88 17.85 -9.76
CA ARG A 48 15.50 17.87 -8.43
C ARG A 48 16.03 19.23 -8.02
N SER A 49 16.80 19.90 -8.86
CA SER A 49 17.40 21.21 -8.55
C SER A 49 16.38 22.31 -8.29
N PHE A 50 15.17 22.19 -8.83
CA PHE A 50 14.08 23.15 -8.60
C PHE A 50 13.33 22.89 -7.29
N VAL A 51 13.34 21.65 -6.77
CA VAL A 51 12.60 21.26 -5.57
C VAL A 51 13.47 21.29 -4.32
N GLU A 52 14.74 20.88 -4.41
CA GLU A 52 15.67 20.81 -3.27
C GLU A 52 15.73 22.07 -2.39
N PRO A 53 15.66 23.31 -2.94
CA PRO A 53 15.64 24.51 -2.09
C PRO A 53 14.40 24.65 -1.21
N TYR A 54 13.31 23.95 -1.54
CA TYR A 54 12.00 24.09 -0.91
C TYR A 54 11.48 22.82 -0.24
N GLY A 55 12.11 21.66 -0.48
CA GLY A 55 11.67 20.39 0.11
C GLY A 55 12.41 19.17 -0.42
N ASP A 56 11.90 17.99 -0.08
CA ASP A 56 12.44 16.72 -0.54
C ASP A 56 11.94 16.41 -1.96
N PRO A 57 12.84 16.29 -2.97
CA PRO A 57 12.45 15.92 -4.32
C PRO A 57 12.01 14.45 -4.44
N ASN A 58 12.29 13.61 -3.45
CA ASN A 58 12.06 12.17 -3.53
C ASN A 58 10.58 11.79 -3.70
N GLY A 59 10.35 10.65 -4.38
CA GLY A 59 9.02 10.09 -4.58
C GLY A 59 9.04 8.57 -4.43
N SER A 60 7.90 7.98 -4.07
CA SER A 60 7.74 6.53 -4.00
C SER A 60 6.33 6.14 -4.43
N PHE A 61 6.19 4.93 -4.97
CA PHE A 61 4.92 4.45 -5.51
C PHE A 61 4.63 3.01 -5.10
N LEU A 62 3.36 2.71 -4.85
CA LEU A 62 2.88 1.34 -4.90
C LEU A 62 2.35 1.09 -6.31
N VAL A 63 2.79 0.01 -6.91
CA VAL A 63 2.34 -0.44 -8.24
C VAL A 63 1.67 -1.78 -8.05
N ALA A 64 0.36 -1.83 -8.25
CA ALA A 64 -0.45 -3.02 -8.04
C ALA A 64 -1.39 -3.24 -9.23
N GLY A 65 -1.64 -4.50 -9.57
CA GLY A 65 -2.56 -4.83 -10.64
C GLY A 65 -2.37 -6.27 -11.15
N GLN A 66 -2.96 -6.54 -12.30
CA GLN A 66 -2.88 -7.84 -12.96
C GLN A 66 -2.83 -7.63 -14.48
N ILE A 67 -1.95 -8.36 -15.14
CA ILE A 67 -1.95 -8.52 -16.61
C ILE A 67 -2.49 -9.91 -16.93
N ALA A 68 -3.25 -10.01 -18.02
CA ALA A 68 -3.85 -11.28 -18.44
C ALA A 68 -2.79 -12.36 -18.61
N GLY A 69 -3.00 -13.51 -17.95
CA GLY A 69 -2.03 -14.62 -17.91
C GLY A 69 -1.09 -14.61 -16.70
N GLU A 70 -1.08 -13.56 -15.88
CA GLU A 70 -0.35 -13.49 -14.61
C GLU A 70 -1.30 -13.42 -13.40
N PRO A 71 -0.89 -13.88 -12.21
CA PRO A 71 -1.60 -13.54 -10.97
C PRO A 71 -1.48 -12.04 -10.67
N PRO A 72 -2.34 -11.48 -9.79
CA PRO A 72 -2.16 -10.12 -9.30
C PRO A 72 -0.80 -9.95 -8.60
N ARG A 73 -0.15 -8.82 -8.81
CA ARG A 73 1.18 -8.51 -8.26
C ARG A 73 1.18 -7.12 -7.66
N LEU A 74 2.02 -6.93 -6.63
CA LEU A 74 2.16 -5.68 -5.89
C LEU A 74 3.64 -5.36 -5.68
N PHE A 75 4.05 -4.15 -6.03
CA PHE A 75 5.41 -3.65 -5.91
C PHE A 75 5.45 -2.34 -5.14
N GLN A 76 6.56 -2.10 -4.46
CA GLN A 76 6.93 -0.80 -3.94
C GLN A 76 8.16 -0.29 -4.70
N VAL A 77 7.97 0.82 -5.42
CA VAL A 77 9.02 1.54 -6.15
C VAL A 77 9.57 2.65 -5.26
N TYR A 78 10.88 2.64 -5.06
CA TYR A 78 11.60 3.63 -4.27
C TYR A 78 12.10 4.79 -5.14
N SER A 79 12.51 5.89 -4.51
CA SER A 79 13.02 7.10 -5.18
C SER A 79 14.19 6.84 -6.13
N ALA A 80 15.02 5.84 -5.85
CA ALA A 80 16.13 5.46 -6.74
C ALA A 80 15.67 4.68 -7.99
N GLY A 81 14.36 4.46 -8.16
CA GLY A 81 13.75 3.73 -9.28
C GLY A 81 13.88 2.20 -9.18
N ASN A 82 14.56 1.68 -8.16
CA ASN A 82 14.51 0.26 -7.83
C ASN A 82 13.20 -0.06 -7.10
N PHE A 83 12.83 -1.33 -7.07
CA PHE A 83 11.58 -1.78 -6.46
C PHE A 83 11.72 -3.17 -5.83
N VAL A 84 10.80 -3.45 -4.91
CA VAL A 84 10.59 -4.77 -4.31
C VAL A 84 9.17 -5.25 -4.60
N GLU A 85 8.99 -6.56 -4.67
CA GLU A 85 7.68 -7.20 -4.86
C GLU A 85 7.19 -7.77 -3.52
N ALA A 86 5.89 -7.61 -3.24
CA ALA A 86 5.24 -8.31 -2.14
C ALA A 86 5.15 -9.81 -2.48
N LEU A 87 5.90 -10.64 -1.75
CA LEU A 87 5.95 -12.08 -1.95
C LEU A 87 5.76 -12.82 -0.63
N GLY A 88 5.15 -14.01 -0.70
CA GLY A 88 5.09 -14.97 0.40
C GLY A 88 4.32 -14.47 1.62
N ARG A 89 5.05 -14.03 2.65
CA ARG A 89 4.50 -13.68 3.98
C ARG A 89 4.18 -12.18 4.13
N THR A 90 4.53 -11.36 3.14
CA THR A 90 4.24 -9.93 3.15
C THR A 90 2.84 -9.69 2.58
N ASN A 91 1.86 -9.49 3.46
CA ASN A 91 0.45 -9.38 3.08
C ASN A 91 0.05 -7.97 2.59
N PHE A 92 0.84 -6.95 2.88
CA PHE A 92 0.55 -5.57 2.51
C PHE A 92 1.84 -4.73 2.43
N LEU A 93 1.77 -3.62 1.70
CA LEU A 93 2.80 -2.57 1.67
C LEU A 93 2.13 -1.23 1.99
N GLN A 94 2.88 -0.28 2.55
CA GLN A 94 2.37 1.06 2.89
C GLN A 94 3.37 2.13 2.45
N LEU A 95 2.88 3.33 2.15
CA LEU A 95 3.66 4.53 1.84
C LEU A 95 3.17 5.73 2.66
N GLY A 96 4.03 6.74 2.81
CA GLY A 96 3.73 7.96 3.57
C GLY A 96 3.80 7.74 5.09
N GLU A 97 2.77 8.22 5.80
CA GLU A 97 2.66 8.08 7.26
C GLU A 97 2.10 6.71 7.67
N THR A 98 2.98 5.72 7.75
CA THR A 98 2.59 4.31 7.86
C THR A 98 2.47 3.79 9.29
N LYS A 99 3.12 4.45 10.25
CA LYS A 99 3.39 3.87 11.58
C LYS A 99 2.13 3.71 12.45
N TYR A 100 1.20 4.65 12.38
CA TYR A 100 0.03 4.70 13.26
C TYR A 100 -1.00 3.61 12.92
N GLY A 101 -1.26 3.41 11.63
CA GLY A 101 -2.21 2.41 11.14
C GLY A 101 -1.63 1.00 10.97
N LYS A 102 -0.31 0.82 11.05
CA LYS A 102 0.34 -0.48 10.87
C LYS A 102 -0.07 -1.56 11.91
N PRO A 103 -0.21 -1.26 13.22
CA PRO A 103 -0.41 -2.30 14.22
C PRO A 103 -1.74 -3.08 14.13
N ILE A 104 -2.79 -2.52 13.53
CA ILE A 104 -4.04 -3.26 13.28
C ILE A 104 -3.88 -4.23 12.10
N LEU A 105 -3.17 -3.81 11.05
CA LEU A 105 -2.86 -4.65 9.90
C LEU A 105 -1.95 -5.81 10.30
N ASP A 106 -0.88 -5.54 11.06
CA ASP A 106 0.05 -6.58 11.52
C ASP A 106 -0.61 -7.65 12.40
N ARG A 107 -1.69 -7.30 13.12
CA ARG A 107 -2.38 -8.22 14.03
C ARG A 107 -3.50 -9.01 13.37
N ALA A 108 -4.27 -8.37 12.49
CA ALA A 108 -5.52 -8.93 11.99
C ALA A 108 -5.47 -9.37 10.53
N LEU A 109 -4.60 -8.78 9.69
CA LEU A 109 -4.56 -9.12 8.27
C LEU A 109 -3.73 -10.39 8.04
N SER A 110 -4.36 -11.41 7.45
CA SER A 110 -3.74 -12.69 7.14
C SER A 110 -3.82 -13.03 5.65
N PRO A 111 -3.03 -13.98 5.12
CA PRO A 111 -3.16 -14.44 3.74
C PRO A 111 -4.55 -15.05 3.41
N GLY A 112 -5.29 -15.48 4.43
CA GLY A 112 -6.65 -16.03 4.27
C GLY A 112 -7.75 -15.00 4.41
N SER A 113 -7.42 -13.74 4.73
CA SER A 113 -8.41 -12.68 4.88
C SER A 113 -9.09 -12.38 3.54
N GLY A 114 -10.42 -12.35 3.55
CA GLY A 114 -11.20 -11.94 2.39
C GLY A 114 -11.02 -10.45 2.08
N LEU A 115 -11.33 -10.04 0.86
CA LEU A 115 -11.14 -8.64 0.43
C LEU A 115 -11.98 -7.65 1.25
N ASP A 116 -13.20 -8.02 1.65
CA ASP A 116 -14.04 -7.19 2.53
C ASP A 116 -13.43 -7.01 3.93
N GLU A 117 -12.77 -8.04 4.46
CA GLU A 117 -12.04 -7.95 5.72
C GLU A 117 -10.82 -7.03 5.58
N ALA A 118 -10.04 -7.22 4.51
CA ALA A 118 -8.90 -6.36 4.22
C ALA A 118 -9.32 -4.89 4.04
N ALA A 119 -10.43 -4.61 3.37
CA ALA A 119 -10.98 -3.27 3.22
C ALA A 119 -11.38 -2.64 4.56
N LYS A 120 -12.07 -3.39 5.42
CA LYS A 120 -12.39 -2.94 6.80
C LYS A 120 -11.13 -2.57 7.58
N LEU A 121 -10.13 -3.45 7.57
CA LEU A 121 -8.86 -3.25 8.27
C LEU A 121 -8.08 -2.05 7.71
N ALA A 122 -8.09 -1.84 6.40
CA ALA A 122 -7.49 -0.67 5.76
C ALA A 122 -8.17 0.64 6.21
N LEU A 123 -9.52 0.68 6.25
CA LEU A 123 -10.26 1.86 6.72
C LEU A 123 -9.99 2.19 8.19
N LEU A 124 -9.88 1.16 9.05
CA LEU A 124 -9.50 1.34 10.45
C LEU A 124 -8.03 1.77 10.60
N SER A 125 -7.14 1.30 9.73
CA SER A 125 -5.74 1.72 9.66
C SER A 125 -5.62 3.22 9.31
N PHE A 126 -6.41 3.70 8.34
CA PHE A 126 -6.51 5.12 8.01
C PHE A 126 -7.08 5.94 9.17
N ASP A 127 -8.14 5.47 9.80
CA ASP A 127 -8.80 6.14 10.92
C ASP A 127 -7.86 6.32 12.13
N ALA A 128 -7.04 5.31 12.46
CA ALA A 128 -5.97 5.42 13.46
C ALA A 128 -4.91 6.47 13.09
N THR A 129 -4.57 6.54 11.80
CA THR A 129 -3.56 7.47 11.28
C THR A 129 -4.07 8.92 11.30
N ILE A 130 -5.29 9.16 10.81
CA ILE A 130 -5.93 10.48 10.78
C ILE A 130 -6.05 11.07 12.19
N ARG A 131 -6.40 10.26 13.19
CA ARG A 131 -6.47 10.72 14.59
C ARG A 131 -5.12 11.11 15.19
N SER A 132 -4.03 10.58 14.64
CA SER A 132 -2.69 10.73 15.23
C SER A 132 -1.77 11.65 14.43
N ASN A 133 -2.09 11.93 13.16
CA ASN A 133 -1.29 12.77 12.29
C ASN A 133 -2.18 13.55 11.30
N LEU A 134 -2.10 14.88 11.38
CA LEU A 134 -2.88 15.82 10.56
C LEU A 134 -2.49 15.83 9.07
N SER A 135 -1.37 15.22 8.69
CA SER A 135 -0.96 15.11 7.28
C SER A 135 -1.79 14.10 6.49
N VAL A 136 -2.56 13.25 7.17
CA VAL A 136 -3.47 12.28 6.56
C VAL A 136 -4.89 12.69 6.87
N ALA A 137 -5.71 12.84 5.83
CA ALA A 137 -7.09 13.27 5.96
C ALA A 137 -7.99 12.62 4.89
N PRO A 138 -9.30 12.52 5.13
CA PRO A 138 -10.27 12.21 4.09
C PRO A 138 -10.25 13.25 2.96
N PRO A 139 -10.74 12.91 1.76
CA PRO A 139 -11.34 11.61 1.40
C PRO A 139 -10.31 10.52 1.13
N ILE A 140 -10.70 9.26 1.37
CA ILE A 140 -9.92 8.06 1.04
C ILE A 140 -10.55 7.36 -0.16
N ASP A 141 -9.78 7.12 -1.21
CA ASP A 141 -10.18 6.29 -2.34
C ASP A 141 -9.78 4.83 -2.08
N LEU A 142 -10.73 3.91 -2.19
CA LEU A 142 -10.54 2.48 -1.96
C LEU A 142 -11.02 1.69 -3.17
N LEU A 143 -10.10 0.96 -3.80
CA LEU A 143 -10.40 0.05 -4.89
C LEU A 143 -10.46 -1.38 -4.38
N HIS A 144 -11.60 -2.04 -4.59
CA HIS A 144 -11.74 -3.47 -4.40
C HIS A 144 -11.51 -4.18 -5.75
N TYR A 145 -10.41 -4.93 -5.84
CA TYR A 145 -9.98 -5.61 -7.07
C TYR A 145 -10.05 -7.13 -6.91
N GLU A 146 -10.92 -7.77 -7.68
CA GLU A 146 -11.03 -9.23 -7.71
C GLU A 146 -10.11 -9.83 -8.77
N THR A 147 -9.41 -10.92 -8.42
CA THR A 147 -8.52 -11.64 -9.33
C THR A 147 -9.25 -12.07 -10.60
N GLY A 148 -8.68 -11.72 -11.76
CA GLY A 148 -9.22 -12.06 -13.08
C GLY A 148 -10.38 -11.17 -13.52
N SER A 149 -10.81 -10.21 -12.70
CA SER A 149 -11.90 -9.29 -13.07
C SER A 149 -11.49 -8.26 -14.12
N PHE A 150 -10.21 -7.86 -14.10
CA PHE A 150 -9.66 -6.75 -14.91
C PHE A 150 -10.55 -5.50 -14.88
N SER A 151 -11.15 -5.22 -13.72
CA SER A 151 -12.20 -4.22 -13.55
C SER A 151 -11.90 -3.31 -12.38
N THR A 152 -12.14 -2.01 -12.58
CA THR A 152 -12.03 -0.99 -11.53
C THR A 152 -13.40 -0.48 -11.07
N ARG A 153 -14.48 -1.21 -11.39
CA ARG A 153 -15.87 -0.81 -11.09
C ARG A 153 -16.15 -0.63 -9.60
N THR A 154 -15.40 -1.32 -8.73
CA THR A 154 -15.58 -1.28 -7.29
C THR A 154 -14.62 -0.28 -6.63
N LEU A 155 -14.54 0.92 -7.22
CA LEU A 155 -13.86 2.08 -6.63
C LEU A 155 -14.87 2.86 -5.78
N ALA A 156 -14.56 3.00 -4.49
CA ALA A 156 -15.39 3.73 -3.54
C ALA A 156 -14.59 4.87 -2.90
N LYS A 157 -15.29 5.97 -2.59
CA LYS A 157 -14.70 7.14 -1.93
C LYS A 157 -15.31 7.31 -0.55
N TYR A 158 -14.45 7.39 0.46
CA TYR A 158 -14.80 7.53 1.87
C TYR A 158 -14.40 8.91 2.36
N ASP A 159 -15.34 9.84 2.39
CA ASP A 159 -15.14 11.15 3.04
C ASP A 159 -15.32 11.06 4.58
N GLY A 160 -15.05 12.16 5.28
CA GLY A 160 -15.12 12.21 6.74
C GLY A 160 -16.51 11.93 7.34
N ASN A 161 -17.58 12.03 6.55
CA ASN A 161 -18.97 11.83 6.95
C ASN A 161 -19.60 10.57 6.32
N HIS A 162 -18.82 9.74 5.62
CA HIS A 162 -19.32 8.55 4.97
C HIS A 162 -20.06 7.64 5.99
N PRO A 163 -21.34 7.28 5.77
CA PRO A 163 -22.16 6.63 6.81
C PRO A 163 -21.56 5.33 7.32
N TYR A 164 -21.08 4.48 6.42
CA TYR A 164 -20.42 3.22 6.79
C TYR A 164 -19.12 3.44 7.57
N TRP A 165 -18.28 4.39 7.16
CA TRP A 165 -16.99 4.59 7.83
C TRP A 165 -17.19 5.22 9.21
N THR A 166 -18.20 6.08 9.34
CA THR A 166 -18.65 6.64 10.62
C THR A 166 -19.13 5.55 11.58
N ASP A 167 -20.00 4.65 11.11
CA ASP A 167 -20.46 3.52 11.92
C ASP A 167 -19.29 2.56 12.28
N LEU A 168 -18.41 2.27 11.32
CA LEU A 168 -17.24 1.40 11.53
C LEU A 168 -16.30 1.93 12.63
N ARG A 169 -15.91 3.22 12.56
CA ARG A 169 -15.02 3.82 13.58
C ARG A 169 -15.67 3.88 14.95
N GLN A 170 -16.97 4.16 15.01
CA GLN A 170 -17.72 4.21 16.26
C GLN A 170 -17.77 2.82 16.93
N ARG A 171 -18.20 1.79 16.19
CA ARG A 171 -18.26 0.41 16.70
C ARG A 171 -16.90 -0.11 17.14
N TYR A 172 -15.85 0.21 16.38
CA TYR A 172 -14.48 -0.18 16.74
C TYR A 172 -14.04 0.49 18.04
N SER A 173 -14.29 1.79 18.20
CA SER A 173 -13.98 2.53 19.43
C SER A 173 -14.73 1.95 20.63
N ASP A 174 -16.04 1.76 20.51
CA ASP A 174 -16.88 1.23 21.59
C ASP A 174 -16.44 -0.17 22.01
N GLY A 175 -16.14 -1.04 21.03
CA GLY A 175 -15.63 -2.38 21.28
C GLY A 175 -14.27 -2.40 21.99
N LEU A 176 -13.35 -1.51 21.60
CA LEU A 176 -12.05 -1.41 22.25
C LEU A 176 -12.17 -0.92 23.70
N THR A 177 -13.00 0.09 23.95
CA THR A 177 -13.28 0.58 25.30
C THR A 177 -13.89 -0.51 26.18
N ALA A 178 -14.87 -1.25 25.67
CA ALA A 178 -15.48 -2.35 26.40
C ALA A 178 -14.48 -3.48 26.70
N LEU A 179 -13.59 -3.81 25.74
CA LEU A 179 -12.54 -4.81 25.92
C LEU A 179 -11.58 -4.39 27.04
N VAL A 180 -11.08 -3.15 27.00
CA VAL A 180 -10.13 -2.64 28.01
C VAL A 180 -10.76 -2.60 29.40
N ALA A 181 -12.02 -2.16 29.51
CA ALA A 181 -12.75 -2.15 30.78
C ALA A 181 -12.98 -3.54 31.37
N GLY A 182 -12.95 -4.59 30.53
CA GLY A 182 -13.07 -5.98 30.97
C GLY A 182 -11.74 -6.66 31.34
N LEU A 183 -10.60 -5.99 31.19
CA LEU A 183 -9.30 -6.53 31.56
C LEU A 183 -9.05 -6.39 33.07
N PRO A 184 -8.32 -7.33 33.70
CA PRO A 184 -7.97 -7.22 35.11
C PRO A 184 -7.01 -6.04 35.36
N ASP A 185 -7.18 -5.39 36.52
CA ASP A 185 -6.28 -4.32 36.95
C ASP A 185 -4.84 -4.84 37.17
N PRO A 186 -3.81 -4.02 36.86
CA PRO A 186 -2.43 -4.39 37.13
C PRO A 186 -2.16 -4.52 38.63
N GLN A 187 -1.46 -5.58 39.02
CA GLN A 187 -0.97 -5.76 40.40
C GLN A 187 0.38 -5.04 40.55
N PHE A 188 0.45 -4.04 41.42
CA PHE A 188 1.70 -3.35 41.75
C PHE A 188 2.26 -3.88 43.08
N PRO A 189 3.57 -4.15 43.17
CA PRO A 189 4.19 -4.43 44.47
C PRO A 189 4.10 -3.19 45.37
N GLY A 190 3.75 -3.42 46.64
CA GLY A 190 3.66 -2.39 47.68
C GLY A 190 5.01 -1.94 48.22
#